data_AF-A0A2D9P5E2-F1
#
_entry.id   AF-A0A2D9P5E2-F1
#
_cell.length_a   1.000
_cell.length_b   1.000
_cell.length_c   1.000
_cell.angle_alpha   90.00
_cell.angle_beta   90.00
_cell.angle_gamma   90.00
#
_symmetry.space_group_name_H-M   'P 1'
#
loop_
_entity.id
_entity.type
_entity.pdbx_description
1 polymer ?
#
loop_
_entity_poly.entity_id
_entity_poly.type
_entity_poly.pdbx_seq_one_letter_code
_entity_poly.pdbx_strand_id
1 'polypeptide(L)'
;MIRYLNQGITKFIMLLSLVFSNTLQEAYNNAGPMNGYQKYIILNQNTTYLGGVGIFEESTYIDGNGAVINLDNGLGIWAYCDSTSNIILDISRCTIINGSEYGISFSGFASGQIINCNIINSNYGLKLFDNSDVIIKNCNLINNETYGIGIFSTSPNLLISYSNAWGNGDNYMENCPG
;
A
#
# COMPACT_ATOMS: atom_id res chain seq x y z
N MET A 1 18.66 -52.67 -52.74
CA MET A 1 19.33 -51.74 -51.80
C MET A 1 18.41 -50.53 -51.60
N ILE A 2 17.50 -50.59 -50.62
CA ILE A 2 16.71 -49.41 -50.20
C ILE A 2 16.55 -49.53 -48.69
N ARG A 3 17.22 -48.64 -47.93
CA ARG A 3 17.02 -48.48 -46.48
C ARG A 3 16.25 -47.17 -46.28
N TYR A 4 15.02 -47.27 -45.77
CA TYR A 4 14.24 -46.13 -45.34
C TYR A 4 14.79 -45.61 -44.00
N LEU A 5 15.24 -44.36 -43.98
CA LEU A 5 15.58 -43.62 -42.77
C LEU A 5 14.30 -43.01 -42.20
N ASN A 6 13.87 -43.52 -41.05
CA ASN A 6 12.72 -43.02 -40.31
C ASN A 6 13.19 -41.81 -39.47
N GLN A 7 12.92 -40.59 -39.93
CA GLN A 7 13.21 -39.39 -39.15
C GLN A 7 12.07 -39.15 -38.15
N GLY A 8 12.35 -39.48 -36.88
CA GLY A 8 11.46 -39.16 -35.77
C GLY A 8 11.43 -37.66 -35.53
N ILE A 9 10.29 -37.03 -35.80
CA ILE A 9 10.02 -35.64 -35.44
C ILE A 9 9.75 -35.60 -33.94
N THR A 10 10.75 -35.26 -33.14
CA THR A 10 10.56 -34.97 -31.71
C THR A 10 9.79 -33.66 -31.58
N LYS A 11 8.49 -33.74 -31.23
CA LYS A 11 7.66 -32.57 -30.94
C LYS A 11 8.04 -31.98 -29.58
N PHE A 12 8.59 -30.77 -29.59
CA PHE A 12 8.83 -29.96 -28.41
C PHE A 12 7.53 -29.23 -28.04
N ILE A 13 6.98 -29.52 -26.85
CA ILE A 13 5.79 -28.84 -26.32
C ILE A 13 6.27 -27.85 -25.26
N MET A 14 6.17 -26.54 -25.52
CA MET A 14 6.31 -25.52 -24.47
C MET A 14 4.98 -25.42 -23.72
N LEU A 15 4.99 -25.69 -22.42
CA LEU A 15 3.92 -25.23 -21.54
C LEU A 15 4.19 -23.76 -21.18
N LEU A 16 3.31 -22.87 -21.64
CA LEU A 16 3.29 -21.47 -21.25
C LEU A 16 2.44 -21.33 -19.98
N SER A 17 3.07 -21.18 -18.81
CA SER A 17 2.36 -20.85 -17.57
C SER A 17 2.17 -19.34 -17.47
N LEU A 18 0.91 -18.88 -17.53
CA LEU A 18 0.57 -17.49 -17.21
C LEU A 18 0.63 -17.31 -15.69
N VAL A 19 1.58 -16.51 -15.20
CA VAL A 19 1.63 -16.11 -13.79
C VAL A 19 0.74 -14.87 -13.66
N PHE A 20 -0.46 -15.03 -13.11
CA PHE A 20 -1.31 -13.87 -12.77
C PHE A 20 -0.69 -13.15 -11.56
N SER A 21 -0.54 -11.83 -11.64
CA SER A 21 -0.11 -11.05 -10.48
C SER A 21 -1.26 -10.93 -9.49
N ASN A 22 -1.01 -11.19 -8.21
CA ASN A 22 -1.98 -10.87 -7.18
C ASN A 22 -2.08 -9.35 -7.06
N THR A 23 -3.29 -8.78 -7.17
CA THR A 23 -3.49 -7.34 -6.97
C THR A 23 -3.99 -7.06 -5.56
N LEU A 24 -3.64 -5.90 -5.00
CA LEU A 24 -4.18 -5.49 -3.70
C LEU A 24 -5.71 -5.30 -3.77
N GLN A 25 -6.20 -4.78 -4.90
CA GLN A 25 -7.64 -4.61 -5.13
C GLN A 25 -8.39 -5.94 -5.12
N GLU A 26 -7.86 -7.00 -5.72
CA GLU A 26 -8.46 -8.33 -5.66
C GLU A 26 -8.48 -8.89 -4.24
N ALA A 27 -7.40 -8.70 -3.47
CA ALA A 27 -7.34 -9.08 -2.07
C ALA A 27 -8.41 -8.33 -1.24
N TYR A 28 -8.61 -7.03 -1.49
CA TYR A 28 -9.67 -6.23 -0.88
C TYR A 28 -11.08 -6.75 -1.24
N ASN A 29 -11.33 -6.99 -2.54
CA ASN A 29 -12.63 -7.45 -3.02
C ASN A 29 -13.03 -8.80 -2.41
N ASN A 30 -12.05 -9.70 -2.26
CA ASN A 30 -12.24 -11.03 -1.69
C ASN A 30 -12.25 -11.06 -0.15
N ALA A 31 -11.86 -9.98 0.52
CA ALA A 31 -11.83 -9.92 1.97
C ALA A 31 -13.25 -9.83 2.56
N GLY A 32 -13.44 -10.58 3.65
CA GLY A 32 -14.63 -10.52 4.49
C GLY A 32 -14.37 -9.82 5.82
N PRO A 33 -15.43 -9.65 6.65
CA PRO A 33 -15.31 -9.01 7.94
C PRO A 33 -14.61 -9.90 8.97
N MET A 34 -13.75 -9.30 9.81
CA MET A 34 -13.09 -9.97 10.93
C MET A 34 -12.58 -8.93 11.95
N ASN A 35 -12.54 -9.28 13.24
CA ASN A 35 -11.98 -8.46 14.32
C ASN A 35 -12.54 -7.02 14.39
N GLY A 36 -13.80 -6.83 14.01
CA GLY A 36 -14.46 -5.52 14.02
C GLY A 36 -14.30 -4.70 12.74
N TYR A 37 -13.49 -5.15 11.78
CA TYR A 37 -13.38 -4.52 10.46
C TYR A 37 -14.36 -5.14 9.48
N GLN A 38 -14.92 -4.32 8.58
CA GLN A 38 -15.77 -4.77 7.48
C GLN A 38 -14.96 -5.50 6.41
N LYS A 39 -13.71 -5.07 6.20
CA LYS A 39 -12.74 -5.72 5.32
C LYS A 39 -11.47 -6.06 6.10
N TYR A 40 -11.18 -7.35 6.25
CA TYR A 40 -9.96 -7.84 6.87
C TYR A 40 -9.12 -8.60 5.85
N ILE A 41 -8.10 -7.92 5.32
CA ILE A 41 -7.23 -8.46 4.28
C ILE A 41 -6.03 -9.11 4.96
N ILE A 42 -5.77 -10.38 4.65
CA ILE A 42 -4.55 -11.09 5.06
C ILE A 42 -3.73 -11.37 3.82
N LEU A 43 -2.59 -10.69 3.70
CA LEU A 43 -1.67 -10.91 2.59
C LEU A 43 -0.78 -12.13 2.87
N ASN A 44 -0.35 -12.80 1.80
CA ASN A 44 0.58 -13.91 1.92
C ASN A 44 2.01 -13.40 2.12
N GLN A 45 2.73 -13.98 3.07
CA GLN A 45 4.15 -13.67 3.30
C GLN A 45 4.98 -13.91 2.02
N ASN A 46 6.05 -13.12 1.84
CA ASN A 46 6.97 -13.21 0.70
C ASN A 46 6.28 -13.05 -0.68
N THR A 47 5.07 -12.48 -0.71
CA THR A 47 4.33 -12.21 -1.95
C THR A 47 4.40 -10.73 -2.26
N THR A 48 4.46 -10.39 -3.54
CA THR A 48 4.27 -9.01 -4.03
C THR A 48 2.87 -8.86 -4.57
N TYR A 49 2.12 -7.90 -4.04
CA TYR A 49 0.82 -7.48 -4.54
C TYR A 49 0.99 -6.23 -5.39
N LEU A 50 0.33 -6.18 -6.55
CA LEU A 50 0.37 -5.02 -7.44
C LEU A 50 -0.80 -4.07 -7.21
N GLY A 51 -0.51 -2.78 -7.38
CA GLY A 51 -1.49 -1.69 -7.34
C GLY A 51 -1.87 -1.24 -5.93
N GLY A 52 -2.56 -0.10 -5.89
CA GLY A 52 -3.16 0.47 -4.67
C GLY A 52 -4.62 0.05 -4.46
N VAL A 53 -5.23 0.61 -3.41
CA VAL A 53 -6.65 0.43 -3.10
C VAL A 53 -7.20 1.70 -2.44
N GLY A 54 -8.44 2.06 -2.76
CA GLY A 54 -9.15 3.20 -2.18
C GLY A 54 -10.22 2.77 -1.19
N ILE A 55 -10.25 3.39 -0.02
CA ILE A 55 -11.13 3.05 1.10
C ILE A 55 -12.05 4.25 1.39
N PHE A 56 -13.35 4.10 1.14
CA PHE A 56 -14.31 5.20 1.31
C PHE A 56 -15.69 4.76 1.83
N GLU A 57 -15.88 3.46 2.11
CA GLU A 57 -17.17 2.91 2.60
C GLU A 57 -17.01 1.96 3.79
N GLU A 58 -15.93 1.16 3.78
CA GLU A 58 -15.77 0.04 4.71
C GLU A 58 -14.51 0.23 5.57
N SER A 59 -14.66 0.10 6.89
CA SER A 59 -13.51 -0.04 7.79
C SER A 59 -12.66 -1.23 7.35
N THR A 60 -11.38 -0.96 7.15
CA THR A 60 -10.47 -1.88 6.48
C THR A 60 -9.21 -2.08 7.32
N TYR A 61 -8.83 -3.33 7.51
CA TYR A 61 -7.53 -3.70 8.02
C TYR A 61 -6.73 -4.47 6.97
N ILE A 62 -5.50 -4.04 6.73
CA ILE A 62 -4.53 -4.73 5.89
C ILE A 62 -3.47 -5.36 6.78
N ASP A 63 -3.59 -6.66 7.01
CA ASP A 63 -2.50 -7.47 7.56
C ASP A 63 -1.52 -7.82 6.45
N GLY A 64 -0.43 -7.07 6.40
CA GLY A 64 0.62 -7.24 5.43
C GLY A 64 1.37 -8.56 5.56
N ASN A 65 1.47 -9.13 6.76
CA ASN A 65 2.15 -10.41 7.01
C ASN A 65 3.54 -10.55 6.33
N GLY A 66 4.32 -9.46 6.26
CA GLY A 66 5.62 -9.39 5.61
C GLY A 66 5.60 -9.27 4.08
N ALA A 67 4.43 -9.07 3.46
CA ALA A 67 4.28 -8.89 2.02
C ALA A 67 4.84 -7.55 1.53
N VAL A 68 5.11 -7.50 0.23
CA VAL A 68 5.38 -6.26 -0.50
C VAL A 68 4.12 -5.84 -1.23
N ILE A 69 3.75 -4.56 -1.12
CA ILE A 69 2.74 -3.92 -1.94
C ILE A 69 3.48 -2.99 -2.90
N ASN A 70 3.58 -3.40 -4.16
CA ASN A 70 4.15 -2.56 -5.22
C ASN A 70 3.01 -1.80 -5.89
N LEU A 71 2.96 -0.49 -5.67
CA LEU A 71 1.90 0.37 -6.18
C LEU A 71 1.96 0.55 -7.71
N ASP A 72 3.05 0.10 -8.35
CA ASP A 72 3.23 0.08 -9.81
C ASP A 72 3.03 1.47 -10.45
N ASN A 73 3.57 2.51 -9.79
CA ASN A 73 3.36 3.93 -10.11
C ASN A 73 1.87 4.34 -10.12
N GLY A 74 1.01 3.58 -9.47
CA GLY A 74 -0.35 3.95 -9.15
C GLY A 74 -0.41 5.03 -8.05
N LEU A 75 -1.60 5.59 -7.87
CA LEU A 75 -1.85 6.72 -6.97
C LEU A 75 -1.38 6.45 -5.53
N GLY A 76 -1.64 5.25 -5.02
CA GLY A 76 -1.27 4.79 -3.68
C GLY A 76 -2.40 4.02 -3.00
N ILE A 77 -2.23 3.73 -1.71
CA ILE A 77 -3.34 3.32 -0.83
C ILE A 77 -3.94 4.58 -0.22
N TRP A 78 -5.26 4.74 -0.26
CA TRP A 78 -5.88 5.95 0.29
C TRP A 78 -7.19 5.69 1.02
N ALA A 79 -7.45 6.52 2.02
CA ALA A 79 -8.71 6.57 2.73
C ALA A 79 -9.32 7.98 2.67
N TYR A 80 -10.63 8.04 2.44
CA TYR A 80 -11.43 9.26 2.47
C TYR A 80 -12.68 9.03 3.30
N CYS A 81 -13.05 10.01 4.12
CA CYS A 81 -14.27 9.97 4.93
C CYS A 81 -14.96 11.33 4.88
N ASP A 82 -16.25 11.35 4.61
CA ASP A 82 -17.08 12.53 4.89
C ASP A 82 -17.32 12.73 6.40
N SER A 83 -18.04 13.79 6.79
CA SER A 83 -18.30 14.13 8.19
C SER A 83 -19.39 13.29 8.88
N THR A 84 -20.01 12.35 8.17
CA THR A 84 -21.15 11.55 8.64
C THR A 84 -20.82 10.06 8.74
N SER A 85 -19.80 9.62 8.02
CA SER A 85 -19.30 8.25 7.99
C SER A 85 -18.18 8.04 9.01
N ASN A 86 -17.80 6.77 9.23
CA ASN A 86 -16.63 6.41 10.03
C ASN A 86 -15.74 5.45 9.23
N ILE A 87 -14.80 6.02 8.46
CA ILE A 87 -13.87 5.25 7.63
C ILE A 87 -12.53 5.11 8.37
N ILE A 88 -12.20 3.86 8.67
CA ILE A 88 -10.95 3.46 9.33
C ILE A 88 -10.11 2.66 8.34
N LEU A 89 -8.84 3.02 8.18
CA LEU A 89 -7.86 2.22 7.46
C LEU A 89 -6.67 1.94 8.37
N ASP A 90 -6.56 0.69 8.82
CA ASP A 90 -5.43 0.22 9.58
C ASP A 90 -4.55 -0.68 8.69
N ILE A 91 -3.24 -0.48 8.73
CA ILE A 91 -2.26 -1.22 7.91
C ILE A 91 -1.12 -1.66 8.82
N SER A 92 -0.72 -2.92 8.72
CA SER A 92 0.49 -3.36 9.42
C SER A 92 1.35 -4.34 8.66
N ARG A 93 2.62 -4.45 9.07
CA ARG A 93 3.55 -5.53 8.67
C ARG A 93 3.73 -5.68 7.16
N CYS A 94 3.83 -4.59 6.40
CA CYS A 94 4.15 -4.67 4.96
C CYS A 94 5.23 -3.66 4.55
N THR A 95 5.77 -3.88 3.36
CA THR A 95 6.58 -2.88 2.66
C THR A 95 5.80 -2.36 1.46
N ILE A 96 5.54 -1.06 1.41
CA ILE A 96 4.79 -0.38 0.35
C ILE A 96 5.77 0.41 -0.50
N ILE A 97 5.75 0.20 -1.82
CA ILE A 97 6.75 0.76 -2.73
C ILE A 97 6.14 1.39 -3.99
N ASN A 98 6.85 2.35 -4.58
CA ASN A 98 6.64 2.86 -5.94
C ASN A 98 5.27 3.52 -6.18
N GLY A 99 4.81 4.37 -5.26
CA GLY A 99 3.60 5.18 -5.46
C GLY A 99 3.89 6.44 -6.26
N SER A 100 3.10 6.76 -7.28
CA SER A 100 3.34 7.98 -8.08
C SER A 100 3.03 9.27 -7.34
N GLU A 101 2.02 9.26 -6.48
CA GLU A 101 1.65 10.43 -5.67
C GLU A 101 1.91 10.17 -4.18
N TYR A 102 1.42 9.06 -3.65
CA TYR A 102 1.67 8.72 -2.25
C TYR A 102 1.85 7.22 -2.03
N GLY A 103 2.59 6.85 -0.98
CA GLY A 103 2.53 5.51 -0.43
C GLY A 103 1.17 5.25 0.22
N ILE A 104 0.82 6.11 1.17
CA ILE A 104 -0.47 6.10 1.87
C ILE A 104 -1.01 7.54 2.00
N SER A 105 -2.33 7.73 1.82
CA SER A 105 -2.99 9.02 2.06
C SER A 105 -4.25 8.89 2.91
N PHE A 106 -4.45 9.83 3.84
CA PHE A 106 -5.72 10.01 4.56
C PHE A 106 -6.26 11.42 4.30
N SER A 107 -7.58 11.54 4.16
CA SER A 107 -8.26 12.81 3.85
C SER A 107 -9.69 12.85 4.43
N GLY A 108 -10.30 14.03 4.46
CA GLY A 108 -11.61 14.24 5.10
C GLY A 108 -11.54 13.99 6.61
N PHE A 109 -12.37 13.07 7.10
CA PHE A 109 -12.39 12.60 8.51
C PHE A 109 -11.84 11.18 8.66
N ALA A 110 -11.09 10.67 7.67
CA ALA A 110 -10.57 9.31 7.70
C ALA A 110 -9.55 9.15 8.83
N SER A 111 -9.59 8.02 9.52
CA SER A 111 -8.67 7.72 10.62
C SER A 111 -7.98 6.39 10.45
N GLY A 112 -6.87 6.16 11.14
CA GLY A 112 -6.19 4.88 11.04
C GLY A 112 -4.81 4.78 11.67
N GLN A 113 -4.27 3.58 11.63
CA GLN A 113 -2.98 3.21 12.20
C GLN A 113 -2.10 2.56 11.15
N ILE A 114 -0.84 2.98 11.09
CA ILE A 114 0.19 2.39 10.23
C ILE A 114 1.30 1.85 11.15
N ILE A 115 1.43 0.52 11.24
CA ILE A 115 2.27 -0.12 12.25
C ILE A 115 3.22 -1.15 11.65
N ASN A 116 4.52 -1.07 11.96
CA ASN A 116 5.54 -2.02 11.48
C ASN A 116 5.63 -2.06 9.95
N CYS A 117 5.56 -0.89 9.29
CA CYS A 117 5.58 -0.79 7.83
C CYS A 117 6.82 -0.05 7.32
N ASN A 118 7.25 -0.37 6.11
CA ASN A 118 8.21 0.44 5.36
C ASN A 118 7.49 1.08 4.18
N ILE A 119 7.68 2.38 3.95
CA ILE A 119 7.07 3.13 2.85
C ILE A 119 8.20 3.76 2.03
N ILE A 120 8.37 3.31 0.80
CA ILE A 120 9.60 3.52 0.03
C ILE A 120 9.32 4.01 -1.38
N ASN A 121 10.08 4.99 -1.85
CA ASN A 121 10.07 5.41 -3.26
C ASN A 121 8.67 5.83 -3.76
N SER A 122 7.98 6.66 -2.98
CA SER A 122 6.77 7.37 -3.42
C SER A 122 7.02 8.86 -3.49
N ASN A 123 6.15 9.66 -4.12
CA ASN A 123 6.31 11.12 -4.06
C ASN A 123 6.16 11.63 -2.61
N TYR A 124 5.05 11.29 -1.95
CA TYR A 124 4.90 11.40 -0.50
C TYR A 124 4.85 10.01 0.15
N GLY A 125 5.60 9.76 1.22
CA GLY A 125 5.47 8.50 1.94
C GLY A 125 4.09 8.36 2.58
N LEU A 126 3.77 9.30 3.48
CA LEU A 126 2.45 9.48 4.09
C LEU A 126 1.95 10.89 3.81
N LYS A 127 0.73 11.02 3.27
CA LYS A 127 0.03 12.29 3.10
C LYS A 127 -1.18 12.37 4.02
N LEU A 128 -1.31 13.48 4.74
CA LEU A 128 -2.50 13.79 5.54
C LEU A 128 -3.14 15.09 5.05
N PHE A 129 -4.48 15.13 5.06
CA PHE A 129 -5.28 16.26 4.60
C PHE A 129 -6.59 16.40 5.41
N ASP A 130 -7.13 17.61 5.46
CA ASP A 130 -8.34 17.98 6.20
C ASP A 130 -8.30 17.61 7.70
N ASN A 131 -9.26 16.83 8.19
CA ASN A 131 -9.43 16.49 9.61
C ASN A 131 -9.00 15.05 9.90
N SER A 132 -8.10 14.48 9.10
CA SER A 132 -7.66 13.09 9.26
C SER A 132 -6.92 12.87 10.58
N ASP A 133 -7.09 11.71 11.20
CA ASP A 133 -6.47 11.36 12.49
C ASP A 133 -5.69 10.05 12.38
N VAL A 134 -4.36 10.12 12.44
CA VAL A 134 -3.49 8.99 12.10
C VAL A 134 -2.42 8.74 13.16
N ILE A 135 -2.18 7.46 13.44
CA ILE A 135 -1.06 7.02 14.27
C ILE A 135 -0.07 6.25 13.39
N ILE A 136 1.20 6.61 13.48
CA ILE A 136 2.29 5.85 12.86
C ILE A 136 3.25 5.34 13.94
N LYS A 137 3.55 4.04 13.90
CA LYS A 137 4.36 3.38 14.91
C LYS A 137 5.30 2.33 14.33
N ASN A 138 6.58 2.42 14.70
CA ASN A 138 7.61 1.48 14.26
C ASN A 138 7.68 1.36 12.72
N CYS A 139 7.62 2.50 12.03
CA CYS A 139 7.65 2.56 10.58
C CYS A 139 8.90 3.26 10.05
N ASN A 140 9.26 2.96 8.81
CA ASN A 140 10.34 3.64 8.10
C ASN A 140 9.80 4.29 6.83
N LEU A 141 10.11 5.57 6.61
CA LEU A 141 9.75 6.30 5.40
C LEU A 141 11.02 6.68 4.65
N ILE A 142 11.23 6.08 3.48
CA ILE A 142 12.56 5.98 2.86
C ILE A 142 12.51 6.45 1.41
N ASN A 143 13.43 7.33 1.03
CA ASN A 143 13.64 7.72 -0.38
C ASN A 143 12.35 8.19 -1.09
N ASN A 144 11.47 8.88 -0.37
CA ASN A 144 10.29 9.50 -0.98
C ASN A 144 10.69 10.85 -1.61
N GLU A 145 10.18 11.14 -2.81
CA GLU A 145 10.67 12.23 -3.65
C GLU A 145 10.56 13.59 -2.97
N THR A 146 9.36 13.93 -2.45
CA THR A 146 9.11 15.23 -1.84
C THR A 146 9.17 15.15 -0.31
N TYR A 147 8.27 14.38 0.32
CA TYR A 147 8.28 14.23 1.78
C TYR A 147 8.17 12.78 2.22
N GLY A 148 8.87 12.43 3.31
CA GLY A 148 8.54 11.23 4.09
C GLY A 148 7.11 11.33 4.59
N ILE A 149 6.79 12.39 5.35
CA ILE A 149 5.44 12.72 5.79
C ILE A 149 5.09 14.14 5.37
N GLY A 150 3.97 14.31 4.65
CA GLY A 150 3.40 15.61 4.29
C GLY A 150 2.05 15.84 4.98
N ILE A 151 1.92 16.93 5.73
CA ILE A 151 0.67 17.36 6.35
C ILE A 151 0.19 18.60 5.61
N PHE A 152 -0.88 18.46 4.85
CA PHE A 152 -1.46 19.52 4.07
C PHE A 152 -2.73 20.00 4.78
N SER A 153 -2.80 21.29 5.13
CA SER A 153 -3.77 21.92 6.04
C SER A 153 -3.41 21.86 7.54
N THR A 154 -4.18 22.60 8.35
CA THR A 154 -3.89 22.84 9.78
C THR A 154 -4.60 21.88 10.73
N SER A 155 -5.55 21.10 10.22
CA SER A 155 -6.42 20.25 11.02
C SER A 155 -6.02 18.77 11.17
N PRO A 156 -5.11 18.17 10.36
CA PRO A 156 -4.77 16.78 10.55
C PRO A 156 -4.08 16.55 11.90
N ASN A 157 -4.43 15.45 12.56
CA ASN A 157 -3.75 14.98 13.75
C ASN A 157 -2.84 13.80 13.39
N LEU A 158 -1.59 13.85 13.84
CA LEU A 158 -0.62 12.79 13.60
C LEU A 158 0.19 12.51 14.87
N LEU A 159 0.14 11.27 15.33
CA LEU A 159 1.02 10.76 16.38
C LEU A 159 2.10 9.85 15.76
N ILE A 160 3.36 10.24 15.92
CA ILE A 160 4.53 9.48 15.44
C ILE A 160 5.26 8.88 16.64
N SER A 161 5.52 7.57 16.62
CA SER A 161 6.34 6.91 17.65
C SER A 161 7.25 5.85 17.05
N TYR A 162 8.49 5.74 17.56
CA TYR A 162 9.48 4.73 17.14
C TYR A 162 9.69 4.62 15.61
N SER A 163 9.45 5.70 14.87
CA SER A 163 9.47 5.70 13.41
C SER A 163 10.58 6.59 12.88
N ASN A 164 11.17 6.21 11.75
CA ASN A 164 12.31 6.90 11.16
C ASN A 164 11.98 7.36 9.75
N ALA A 165 12.60 8.45 9.33
CA ALA A 165 12.54 8.93 7.95
C ALA A 165 13.96 9.30 7.48
N TRP A 166 14.36 8.85 6.29
CA TRP A 166 15.64 9.23 5.69
C TRP A 166 15.64 9.10 4.16
N GLY A 167 16.55 9.84 3.52
CA GLY A 167 16.71 9.83 2.06
C GLY A 167 15.54 10.46 1.29
N ASN A 168 14.55 11.01 2.01
CA ASN A 168 13.44 11.76 1.40
C ASN A 168 13.90 13.17 0.99
N GLY A 169 13.16 13.84 0.11
CA GLY A 169 13.38 15.26 -0.20
C GLY A 169 13.43 16.11 1.07
N ASP A 170 12.42 15.95 1.92
CA ASP A 170 12.47 16.29 3.35
C ASP A 170 11.73 15.20 4.16
N ASN A 171 12.10 14.99 5.41
CA ASN A 171 11.56 13.90 6.22
C ASN A 171 10.14 14.19 6.70
N TYR A 172 9.90 15.41 7.14
CA TYR A 172 8.63 15.85 7.69
C TYR A 172 8.36 17.26 7.15
N MET A 173 7.22 17.46 6.50
CA MET A 173 6.79 18.81 6.14
C MET A 173 6.60 19.62 7.42
N GLU A 174 7.36 20.71 7.56
CA GLU A 174 7.09 21.72 8.57
C GLU A 174 5.77 22.41 8.22
N ASN A 175 4.74 22.26 9.07
CA ASN A 175 3.48 22.95 8.88
C ASN A 175 3.72 24.45 9.07
N CYS A 176 3.98 25.18 7.99
CA CYS A 176 4.10 26.63 8.02
C CYS A 176 2.68 27.23 7.94
N PRO A 177 2.13 27.77 9.04
CA PRO A 177 0.96 28.61 8.95
C PRO A 177 1.37 29.88 8.18
N GLY A 178 0.81 30.06 6.99
CA GLY A 178 0.85 31.36 6.30
C GLY A 178 0.09 32.42 7.07
#